data_AF-A0A7K0DW53-F1
#
_entry.id   AF-A0A7K0DW53-F1
#
_cell.length_a   1.000
_cell.length_b   1.000
_cell.length_c   1.000
_cell.angle_alpha   90.00
_cell.angle_beta   90.00
_cell.angle_gamma   90.00
#
_symmetry.space_group_name_H-M   'P 1'
#
loop_
_entity.id
_entity.type
_entity.pdbx_description
1 polymer ?
#
loop_
_entity_poly.entity_id
_entity_poly.type
_entity_poly.pdbx_seq_one_letter_code
_entity_poly.pdbx_strand_id
1 'polypeptide(L)'
;MFANERQDRRLDRIERKLDAILAHLGIAEIDTEHVDAEYRPPRPLPVEFAGGMAEVDELLAQGKKIHAIKRYRELHPRASLREAKDAVEAREPRIR
;
A
#
# COMPACT_ATOMS: atom_id res chain seq x y z
N MET A 1 27.43 -20.62 -19.39
CA MET A 1 26.09 -20.37 -18.81
C MET A 1 25.70 -21.50 -17.84
N PHE A 2 26.41 -21.69 -16.71
CA PHE A 2 26.17 -22.84 -15.80
C PHE A 2 26.09 -22.46 -14.30
N ALA A 3 26.18 -21.17 -13.97
CA ALA A 3 26.22 -20.72 -12.57
C ALA A 3 24.84 -20.75 -11.90
N ASN A 4 23.75 -20.60 -12.67
CA ASN A 4 22.39 -20.51 -12.14
C ASN A 4 21.66 -21.86 -12.03
N GLU A 5 22.06 -22.91 -12.75
CA GLU A 5 21.28 -24.17 -12.78
C GLU A 5 21.13 -24.84 -11.41
N ARG A 6 22.13 -24.69 -10.52
CA ARG A 6 22.02 -25.17 -9.14
C ARG A 6 21.11 -24.29 -8.28
N GLN A 7 21.07 -22.99 -8.58
CA GLN A 7 20.19 -22.04 -7.90
C GLN A 7 18.74 -22.27 -8.36
N ASP A 8 18.50 -22.42 -9.66
CA ASP A 8 17.20 -22.72 -10.25
C ASP A 8 16.62 -24.02 -9.68
N ARG A 9 17.40 -25.11 -9.64
CA ARG A 9 16.95 -26.37 -9.01
C ARG A 9 16.65 -26.24 -7.52
N ARG A 10 17.30 -25.30 -6.83
CA ARG A 10 17.04 -25.04 -5.42
C ARG A 10 15.77 -24.22 -5.26
N LEU A 11 15.52 -23.26 -6.15
CA LEU A 11 14.30 -22.47 -6.20
C LEU A 11 13.09 -23.36 -6.48
N ASP A 12 13.15 -24.22 -7.50
CA ASP A 12 12.06 -25.16 -7.83
C ASP A 12 11.67 -26.04 -6.64
N ARG A 13 12.67 -26.47 -5.86
CA ARG A 13 12.43 -27.30 -4.66
C ARG A 13 11.81 -26.50 -3.53
N ILE A 14 12.13 -25.21 -3.44
CA ILE A 14 11.56 -24.32 -2.43
C ILE A 14 10.11 -24.03 -2.80
N GLU A 15 9.82 -23.67 -4.04
CA GLU A 15 8.46 -23.42 -4.55
C GLU A 15 7.54 -24.61 -4.28
N ARG A 16 7.93 -25.82 -4.69
CA ARG A 16 7.13 -27.04 -4.44
C ARG A 16 6.88 -27.32 -2.96
N LYS A 17 7.84 -26.99 -2.09
CA LYS A 17 7.67 -27.16 -0.64
C LYS A 17 6.74 -26.10 -0.06
N LEU A 18 6.84 -24.87 -0.54
CA LEU A 18 5.96 -23.78 -0.15
C LEU A 18 4.52 -24.12 -0.55
N ASP A 19 4.29 -24.57 -1.78
CA ASP A 19 2.96 -24.97 -2.25
C ASP A 19 2.37 -26.09 -1.38
N ALA A 20 3.18 -27.10 -1.05
CA ALA A 20 2.76 -28.19 -0.18
C ALA A 20 2.40 -27.74 1.25
N ILE A 21 3.16 -26.78 1.81
CA ILE A 21 2.89 -26.20 3.13
C ILE A 21 1.63 -25.34 3.08
N LEU A 22 1.49 -24.49 2.07
CA LEU A 22 0.32 -23.64 1.87
C LEU A 22 -0.97 -24.47 1.74
N ALA A 23 -0.92 -25.53 0.93
CA ALA A 23 -2.02 -26.48 0.79
C ALA A 23 -2.34 -27.20 2.12
N HIS A 24 -1.33 -27.63 2.86
CA HIS A 24 -1.52 -28.28 4.16
C HIS A 24 -2.14 -27.34 5.20
N LEU A 25 -1.77 -26.05 5.17
CA LEU A 25 -2.30 -25.02 6.05
C LEU A 25 -3.67 -24.46 5.60
N GLY A 26 -4.19 -24.89 4.44
CA GLY A 26 -5.46 -24.41 3.89
C GLY A 26 -5.42 -22.97 3.40
N ILE A 27 -4.22 -22.44 3.11
CA ILE A 27 -4.02 -21.08 2.60
C ILE A 27 -4.08 -21.18 1.07
N ALA A 28 -5.28 -21.19 0.51
CA ALA A 28 -5.48 -21.06 -0.93
C ALA A 28 -5.26 -19.60 -1.34
N GLU A 29 -4.57 -19.39 -2.46
CA GLU A 29 -4.30 -18.07 -3.03
C GLU A 29 -5.60 -17.27 -3.11
N ILE A 30 -5.54 -16.00 -2.71
CA ILE A 30 -6.65 -15.08 -2.92
C ILE A 30 -6.76 -14.94 -4.45
N ASP A 31 -7.83 -15.49 -5.03
CA ASP A 31 -8.16 -15.31 -6.44
C ASP A 31 -8.31 -13.82 -6.74
N THR A 32 -7.22 -13.16 -7.10
CA THR A 32 -7.21 -11.76 -7.56
C THR A 32 -7.89 -11.62 -8.92
N GLU A 33 -8.24 -12.74 -9.56
CA GLU A 33 -8.85 -12.82 -10.89
C GLU A 33 -10.39 -12.85 -10.86
N HIS A 34 -11.05 -13.08 -9.71
CA HIS A 34 -12.51 -12.94 -9.54
C HIS A 34 -12.94 -11.48 -9.23
N VAL A 35 -12.23 -10.51 -9.81
CA VAL A 35 -12.61 -9.08 -9.77
C VAL A 35 -13.30 -8.74 -11.10
N ASP A 36 -14.33 -9.52 -11.42
CA ASP A 36 -15.11 -9.43 -12.64
C ASP A 36 -15.96 -8.16 -12.66
N ALA A 37 -15.74 -7.34 -13.70
CA ALA A 37 -16.57 -6.34 -14.42
C ALA A 37 -17.57 -5.39 -13.70
N GLU A 38 -18.03 -5.71 -12.49
CA GLU A 38 -18.94 -4.91 -11.66
C GLU A 38 -18.35 -4.66 -10.27
N TYR A 39 -17.01 -4.66 -10.16
CA TYR A 39 -16.33 -4.10 -8.99
C TYR A 39 -16.58 -2.59 -8.94
N ARG A 40 -17.73 -2.22 -8.37
CA ARG A 40 -17.82 -0.98 -7.61
C ARG A 40 -16.97 -1.24 -6.38
N PRO A 41 -15.82 -0.56 -6.19
CA PRO A 41 -15.06 -0.71 -4.96
C PRO A 41 -16.05 -0.56 -3.80
N PRO A 42 -16.08 -1.48 -2.82
CA PRO A 42 -16.87 -1.27 -1.63
C PRO A 42 -16.54 0.14 -1.18
N ARG A 43 -17.57 0.98 -1.01
CA ARG A 43 -17.43 2.32 -0.44
C ARG A 43 -16.45 2.14 0.71
N PRO A 44 -15.25 2.75 0.67
CA PRO A 44 -14.13 2.29 1.48
C PRO A 44 -14.66 2.06 2.88
N LEU A 45 -14.58 0.81 3.34
CA LEU A 45 -14.96 0.48 4.70
C LEU A 45 -14.34 1.57 5.58
N PRO A 46 -15.04 2.11 6.59
CA PRO A 46 -14.42 3.05 7.51
C PRO A 46 -13.36 2.26 8.30
N VAL A 47 -12.23 2.02 7.66
CA VAL A 47 -10.98 1.69 8.29
C VAL A 47 -10.65 2.97 9.03
N GLU A 48 -10.94 2.93 10.32
CA GLU A 48 -10.64 4.02 11.27
C GLU A 48 -9.17 4.48 11.14
N PHE A 49 -8.33 3.65 10.50
CA PHE A 49 -6.93 3.88 10.16
C PHE A 49 -6.62 4.35 8.73
N ALA A 50 -7.52 4.26 7.71
CA ALA A 50 -7.25 4.87 6.40
C ALA A 50 -7.86 6.26 6.20
N GLY A 51 -8.64 6.75 7.18
CA GLY A 51 -9.15 8.13 7.18
C GLY A 51 -8.06 9.20 7.34
N GLY A 52 -6.92 8.85 7.93
CA GLY A 52 -5.87 9.83 8.22
C GLY A 52 -5.32 10.52 6.95
N MET A 53 -4.97 9.73 5.93
CA MET A 53 -4.44 10.31 4.69
C MET A 53 -5.52 10.94 3.83
N ALA A 54 -6.76 10.44 3.88
CA ALA A 54 -7.90 11.07 3.22
C ALA A 54 -8.18 12.48 3.78
N GLU A 55 -8.04 12.67 5.10
CA GLU A 55 -8.16 13.97 5.76
C GLU A 55 -7.03 14.93 5.37
N VAL A 56 -5.80 14.42 5.22
CA VAL A 56 -4.66 15.20 4.67
C VAL A 56 -4.98 15.68 3.25
N ASP A 57 -5.50 14.79 2.41
CA ASP A 57 -5.85 15.09 1.01
C ASP A 57 -7.05 16.08 0.93
N GLU A 58 -8.02 15.99 1.85
CA GLU A 58 -9.14 16.94 1.96
C GLU A 58 -8.65 18.33 2.41
N LEU A 59 -7.76 18.39 3.40
CA LEU A 59 -7.15 19.65 3.85
C LEU A 59 -6.32 20.31 2.74
N LEU A 60 -5.67 19.50 1.88
CA LEU A 60 -5.01 19.97 0.68
C LEU A 60 -5.99 20.55 -0.34
N ALA A 61 -7.10 19.84 -0.62
CA ALA A 61 -8.14 20.30 -1.54
C ALA A 61 -8.81 21.62 -1.07
N GLN A 62 -8.89 21.84 0.24
CA GLN A 62 -9.38 23.09 0.84
C GLN A 62 -8.33 24.22 0.89
N GLY A 63 -7.11 24.01 0.37
CA GLY A 63 -6.01 24.99 0.41
C GLY A 63 -5.40 25.17 1.81
N LYS A 64 -5.74 24.33 2.79
CA LYS A 64 -5.30 24.42 4.19
C LYS A 64 -3.98 23.68 4.41
N LYS A 65 -2.93 24.04 3.65
CA LYS A 65 -1.63 23.35 3.62
C LYS A 65 -0.96 23.15 4.99
N ILE A 66 -1.01 24.16 5.86
CA ILE A 66 -0.43 24.04 7.22
C ILE A 66 -1.15 22.97 8.05
N HIS A 67 -2.48 22.87 7.91
CA HIS A 67 -3.27 21.87 8.62
C HIS A 67 -2.99 20.47 8.08
N ALA A 68 -2.81 20.32 6.76
CA ALA A 68 -2.40 19.06 6.14
C ALA A 68 -1.04 18.57 6.66
N ILE A 69 -0.05 19.46 6.77
CA ILE A 69 1.28 19.14 7.33
C ILE A 69 1.18 18.73 8.80
N LYS A 70 0.38 19.44 9.60
CA LYS A 70 0.14 19.10 10.99
C LYS A 70 -0.47 17.70 11.11
N ARG A 71 -1.51 17.42 10.32
CA ARG A 71 -2.19 16.12 10.32
C ARG A 71 -1.27 14.98 9.87
N TYR A 72 -0.45 15.21 8.85
CA TYR A 72 0.53 14.24 8.39
C TYR A 72 1.53 13.83 9.49
N ARG A 73 1.97 14.78 10.32
CA ARG A 73 2.89 14.52 11.44
C ARG A 73 2.22 13.80 12.62
N GLU A 74 0.92 14.01 12.83
CA GLU A 74 0.15 13.21 13.81
C GLU A 74 0.08 11.74 13.38
N LEU A 75 -0.08 11.49 12.07
CA LEU A 75 -0.09 10.15 11.49
C LEU A 75 1.31 9.52 11.43
N HIS A 76 2.36 10.35 11.28
CA HIS A 76 3.75 9.93 11.19
C HIS A 76 4.60 10.64 12.25
N PRO A 77 4.58 10.20 13.52
CA PRO A 77 5.29 10.87 14.62
C PRO A 77 6.82 10.96 14.44
N ARG A 78 7.39 10.13 13.58
CA ARG A 78 8.82 10.11 13.25
C ARG A 78 9.19 11.04 12.08
N ALA A 79 8.21 11.58 11.36
CA ALA A 79 8.47 12.48 10.25
C ALA A 79 8.92 13.85 10.77
N SER A 80 10.04 14.32 10.24
CA SER A 80 10.51 15.68 10.43
C SER A 80 9.56 16.69 9.77
N LEU A 81 9.65 17.96 10.18
CA LEU A 81 8.83 19.02 9.58
C LEU A 81 9.09 19.17 8.07
N ARG A 82 10.34 18.94 7.65
CA ARG A 82 10.74 18.96 6.25
C ARG A 82 10.09 17.81 5.48
N GLU A 83 10.21 16.58 5.97
CA GLU A 83 9.59 15.40 5.33
C GLU A 83 8.07 15.52 5.25
N ALA A 84 7.42 16.06 6.29
CA ALA A 84 5.98 16.28 6.28
C ALA A 84 5.56 17.31 5.23
N LYS A 85 6.33 18.40 5.08
CA LYS A 85 6.09 19.38 4.02
C LYS A 85 6.28 18.76 2.64
N ASP A 86 7.38 18.05 2.43
CA ASP A 86 7.72 17.46 1.13
C ASP A 86 6.68 16.41 0.71
N ALA A 87 6.20 15.59 1.66
CA ALA A 87 5.14 14.61 1.41
C ALA A 87 3.79 15.25 1.07
N VAL A 88 3.44 16.35 1.74
CA VAL A 88 2.22 17.11 1.46
C VAL A 88 2.32 17.85 0.12
N GLU A 89 3.50 18.37 -0.23
CA GLU A 89 3.75 19.00 -1.54
C GLU A 89 3.74 18.00 -2.70
N ALA A 90 4.26 16.79 -2.51
CA ALA A 90 4.18 15.74 -3.51
C ALA A 90 2.72 15.30 -3.77
N ARG A 91 1.85 15.45 -2.77
CA ARG A 91 0.41 15.14 -2.82
C ARG A 91 -0.45 16.28 -3.31
N GLU A 92 0.07 17.52 -3.35
CA GLU A 92 -0.62 18.67 -3.91
C GLU A 92 -0.58 18.51 -5.44
N PRO A 93 -1.63 18.00 -6.12
CA PRO A 93 -1.66 18.05 -7.57
C PRO A 93 -1.53 19.53 -7.94
N ARG A 94 -0.60 19.85 -8.85
CA ARG A 94 -0.49 21.18 -9.45
C ARG A 94 -1.76 21.42 -10.27
N ILE A 95 -2.87 21.69 -9.61
CA ILE A 95 -4.08 22.21 -10.23
C ILE A 95 -3.73 23.66 -10.55
N ARG A 96 -3.28 23.83 -11.78
CA ARG A 96 -2.94 25.10 -12.41
C ARG A 96 -4.21 25.81 -12.84
#